data_AF-A0A382UML9-F1
#
_entry.id   AF-A0A382UML9-F1
#
_cell.length_a   1.000
_cell.length_b   1.000
_cell.length_c   1.000
_cell.angle_alpha   90.00
_cell.angle_beta   90.00
_cell.angle_gamma   90.00
#
_symmetry.space_group_name_H-M   'P 1'
#
loop_
_entity.id
_entity.type
_entity.pdbx_description
1 polymer ?
#
loop_
_entity_poly.entity_id
_entity_poly.type
_entity_poly.pdbx_seq_one_letter_code
_entity_poly.pdbx_strand_id
1 'polypeptide(L)' 'VAVNGDIDRERGKAISAAVMQIERQYGKGSIMRLGDDSTKMQVEAIPTGSLTLDLALGIGGIPRGRVIEIYGTESSG' A
#
# COMPACT_ATOMS: atom_id res chain seq x y z
N VAL A 1 31.37 -20.11 3.97
CA VAL A 1 30.53 -18.97 3.49
C VAL A 1 29.10 -19.43 3.15
N ALA A 2 28.52 -20.42 3.87
CA ALA A 2 27.15 -20.90 3.64
C ALA A 2 26.13 -20.42 4.70
N VAL A 3 26.61 -19.95 5.86
CA VAL A 3 25.77 -19.62 7.02
C VAL A 3 24.91 -18.36 6.82
N ASN A 4 25.36 -17.40 5.99
CA ASN A 4 24.63 -16.14 5.80
C ASN A 4 23.35 -16.30 4.96
N GLY A 5 23.36 -17.18 3.95
CA GLY A 5 22.20 -17.37 3.06
C GLY A 5 21.00 -18.03 3.77
N ASP A 6 21.26 -18.92 4.73
CA ASP A 6 20.21 -19.59 5.49
C ASP A 6 19.54 -18.64 6.50
N ILE A 7 20.32 -17.76 7.14
CA ILE A 7 19.80 -16.74 8.08
C ILE A 7 18.88 -15.75 7.34
N ASP A 8 19.28 -15.30 6.15
CA ASP A 8 18.47 -14.37 5.36
C ASP A 8 17.15 -15.00 4.90
N ARG A 9 17.15 -16.30 4.60
CA ARG A 9 15.94 -17.05 4.22
C ARG A 9 14.97 -17.22 5.39
N GLU A 10 15.47 -17.61 6.56
CA GLU A 10 14.63 -17.74 7.76
C GLU A 10 14.09 -16.39 8.22
N ARG A 11 14.89 -15.32 8.11
CA ARG A 11 14.44 -13.94 8.33
C ARG A 11 13.31 -13.55 7.37
N GLY A 12 13.43 -13.88 6.08
CA GLY A 12 12.39 -13.64 5.08
C GLY A 12 11.06 -14.31 5.44
N LYS A 13 11.11 -15.59 5.85
CA LYS A 13 9.91 -16.34 6.30
C LYS A 13 9.25 -15.70 7.52
N ALA A 14 10.04 -15.33 8.53
CA ALA A 14 9.53 -14.70 9.74
C ALA A 14 8.85 -13.36 9.43
N ILE A 15 9.44 -12.55 8.54
CA ILE A 15 8.85 -11.29 8.07
C ILE A 15 7.51 -11.54 7.37
N SER A 16 7.45 -12.49 6.43
CA SER A 16 6.21 -12.81 5.72
C SER A 16 5.11 -13.31 6.66
N ALA A 17 5.46 -14.13 7.66
CA ALA A 17 4.52 -14.60 8.67
C ALA A 17 3.94 -13.46 9.52
N ALA A 18 4.80 -12.54 9.98
CA ALA A 18 4.38 -11.36 10.75
C ALA A 18 3.47 -10.44 9.93
N VAL A 19 3.83 -10.18 8.67
CA VAL A 19 3.01 -9.39 7.73
C VAL A 19 1.61 -9.99 7.57
N MET A 20 1.51 -11.31 7.34
CA MET A 20 0.22 -12.01 7.23
C MET A 20 -0.60 -11.92 8.52
N GLN A 21 0.05 -12.02 9.68
CA GLN A 21 -0.64 -11.92 10.97
C GLN A 21 -1.25 -10.53 11.18
N ILE A 22 -0.51 -9.46 10.85
CA ILE A 22 -0.98 -8.07 10.95
C ILE A 22 -2.16 -7.84 10.00
N GLU A 23 -2.05 -8.25 8.74
CA GLU A 23 -3.15 -8.12 7.77
C GLU A 23 -4.43 -8.83 8.24
N ARG A 24 -4.30 -10.02 8.84
CA ARG A 24 -5.47 -10.77 9.33
C ARG A 24 -6.15 -10.09 10.52
N GLN A 25 -5.39 -9.47 11.41
CA GLN A 25 -5.91 -8.84 12.62
C GLN A 25 -6.50 -7.45 12.35
N TYR A 26 -5.85 -6.66 11.48
CA TYR A 26 -6.17 -5.24 11.28
C TYR A 26 -6.77 -4.94 9.89
N GLY A 27 -6.92 -5.95 9.05
CA GLY A 27 -7.45 -5.82 7.70
C GLY A 27 -6.37 -5.69 6.63
N LYS A 28 -6.79 -5.92 5.39
CA LYS A 28 -5.94 -5.82 4.20
C LYS A 28 -5.38 -4.40 4.08
N GLY A 29 -4.08 -4.29 3.81
CA GLY A 29 -3.40 -3.00 3.68
C GLY A 29 -3.01 -2.30 4.98
N SER A 30 -3.18 -2.96 6.12
CA SER A 30 -2.66 -2.48 7.41
C SER A 30 -1.14 -2.47 7.47
N ILE A 31 -0.46 -3.27 6.65
CA ILE A 31 0.99 -3.25 6.45
C ILE A 31 1.31 -3.63 4.99
N MET A 32 2.24 -2.92 4.38
CA MET A 32 2.59 -3.06 2.97
C MET A 32 4.06 -2.74 2.75
N ARG A 33 4.66 -3.29 1.69
CA ARG A 33 5.97 -2.83 1.20
C ARG A 33 5.75 -1.62 0.29
N LEU A 34 6.50 -0.55 0.52
CA LEU A 34 6.47 0.62 -0.36
C LEU A 34 6.95 0.23 -1.77
N GLY A 35 6.16 0.57 -2.79
CA GLY A 35 6.46 0.24 -4.19
C GLY A 35 6.08 -1.18 -4.62
N ASP A 36 5.41 -1.95 -3.76
CA ASP A 36 4.89 -3.26 -4.14
C ASP A 36 3.58 -3.12 -4.95
N ASP A 37 3.68 -3.27 -6.27
CA ASP A 37 2.54 -3.17 -7.19
C ASP A 37 1.43 -4.21 -6.96
N SER A 38 1.71 -5.27 -6.18
CA SER A 38 0.69 -6.28 -5.83
C SER A 38 -0.33 -5.78 -4.80
N THR A 39 -0.07 -4.62 -4.19
CA THR A 39 -0.93 -3.99 -3.18
C THR A 39 -2.10 -3.17 -3.75
N LYS A 40 -2.31 -3.20 -5.07
CA LYS A 40 -3.50 -2.59 -5.70
C LYS A 40 -4.76 -3.27 -5.17
N MET A 41 -5.29 -2.73 -4.07
CA MET A 41 -6.58 -3.14 -3.54
C MET A 41 -7.61 -2.87 -4.65
N GLN A 42 -8.36 -3.92 -5.02
CA GLN A 42 -9.48 -3.76 -5.93
C GLN A 42 -10.59 -3.00 -5.21
N VAL A 43 -10.54 -1.68 -5.35
CA VAL A 43 -11.53 -0.75 -4.83
C VAL A 43 -12.03 0.07 -6.00
N GLU A 44 -13.33 0.28 -6.07
CA GLU A 44 -13.90 1.25 -7.00
C GLU A 44 -13.37 2.65 -6.70
N ALA A 45 -12.90 3.36 -7.73
CA ALA A 45 -12.36 4.70 -7.62
C ALA A 45 -13.18 5.72 -8.42
N ILE A 46 -13.10 6.99 -8.02
CA ILE A 46 -13.64 8.15 -8.72
C ILE A 46 -12.44 8.94 -9.28
N PRO A 47 -12.34 9.19 -10.59
CA PRO A 47 -11.23 9.95 -11.16
C PRO A 47 -11.10 11.34 -10.54
N THR A 48 -9.87 11.79 -10.28
CA THR A 48 -9.60 13.12 -9.72
C THR A 48 -9.74 14.24 -10.75
N GLY A 49 -9.74 13.89 -12.04
CA GLY A 49 -9.64 14.84 -13.15
C GLY A 49 -8.19 15.22 -13.51
N SER A 50 -7.21 14.72 -12.74
CA SER A 50 -5.79 14.83 -13.05
C SER A 50 -5.20 13.44 -13.32
N LEU A 51 -4.79 13.18 -14.56
CA LEU A 51 -4.25 11.89 -14.97
C LEU A 51 -3.01 11.50 -14.15
N THR A 52 -2.14 12.46 -13.86
CA THR A 52 -0.91 12.21 -13.10
C THR A 52 -1.23 11.83 -11.65
N LEU A 53 -2.26 12.44 -11.06
CA LEU A 53 -2.70 12.11 -9.71
C LEU A 53 -3.39 10.74 -9.66
N ASP A 54 -4.26 10.43 -10.63
CA ASP A 54 -4.94 9.13 -10.71
C ASP A 54 -3.94 7.96 -10.84
N LEU A 55 -2.87 8.16 -11.61
CA LEU A 55 -1.77 7.20 -11.74
C LEU A 55 -0.96 7.08 -10.44
N ALA A 56 -0.64 8.20 -9.79
CA ALA A 56 0.12 8.21 -8.54
C ALA A 56 -0.64 7.53 -7.39
N LEU A 57 -1.96 7.65 -7.34
CA LEU A 57 -2.81 6.95 -6.37
C LEU A 57 -2.85 5.42 -6.60
N GLY A 58 -2.39 4.93 -7.76
CA GLY A 58 -2.23 3.50 -8.05
C GLY A 58 -3.53 2.73 -8.32
N ILE A 59 -4.68 3.29 -7.92
CA ILE A 59 -6.02 2.72 -8.10
C ILE A 59 -6.88 3.49 -9.11
N GLY A 60 -6.32 4.54 -9.75
CA GLY A 60 -7.02 5.32 -10.78
C GLY A 60 -7.95 6.42 -10.25
N GLY A 61 -7.77 6.85 -9.00
CA GLY A 61 -8.50 7.98 -8.42
C GLY A 61 -8.78 7.85 -6.94
N ILE A 62 -9.79 8.58 -6.47
CA ILE A 62 -10.22 8.62 -5.07
C ILE A 62 -11.06 7.37 -4.74
N PRO A 63 -10.74 6.59 -3.70
CA PRO A 63 -11.46 5.36 -3.39
C PRO A 63 -12.88 5.62 -2.84
N ARG A 64 -13.86 4.90 -3.37
CA ARG A 64 -15.24 4.94 -2.85
C ARG A 64 -15.33 4.36 -1.44
N GLY A 65 -16.24 4.91 -0.64
CA GLY A 65 -16.52 4.44 0.72
C GLY A 65 -15.42 4.72 1.74
N ARG A 66 -14.48 5.63 1.45
CA ARG A 66 -13.41 6.04 2.35
C ARG A 66 -13.42 7.56 2.58
N VAL A 67 -12.93 7.96 3.75
CA VAL A 67 -12.68 9.37 4.08
C VAL A 67 -11.31 9.75 3.52
N ILE A 68 -11.23 10.93 2.92
CA ILE A 68 -10.04 11.45 2.26
C ILE A 68 -9.80 12.86 2.77
N GLU A 69 -8.54 13.17 3.05
CA GLU A 69 -8.11 14.49 3.46
C GLU A 69 -7.24 15.09 2.35
N ILE A 70 -7.59 16.31 1.92
CA ILE A 70 -6.80 17.14 1.03
C ILE A 70 -6.48 18.40 1.80
N TYR A 71 -5.20 18.71 1.94
CA TYR A 71 -4.72 19.87 2.69
C TYR A 71 -3.71 20.66 1.87
N GLY A 72 -3.61 21.95 2.15
CA GLY A 72 -2.71 22.87 1.48
C GLY A 72 -2.85 24.28 2.02
N THR A 73 -2.02 25.19 1.52
CA THR A 73 -2.13 26.62 1.84
C THR A 73 -3.38 27.24 1.20
N GLU A 74 -3.74 28.45 1.62
CA GLU A 74 -4.70 29.27 0.89
C GLU A 74 -4.26 29.38 -0.58
N SER A 75 -5.21 29.21 -1.51
CA SER A 75 -4.98 29.22 -2.96
C SER A 75 -4.09 28.11 -3.54
N SER A 76 -3.86 27.00 -2.83
CA SER A 76 -3.00 25.89 -3.29
C SER A 76 -3.62 24.97 -4.36
N GLY A 77 -4.94 25.04 -4.55
CA GLY A 77 -5.68 24.20 -5.49
C GLY A 77 -6.72 25.02 -6.23
#